data_AF-A0A836QKB7-F1
#
_entry.id   AF-A0A836QKB7-F1
#
_cell.length_a   1.000
_cell.length_b   1.000
_cell.length_c   1.000
_cell.angle_alpha   90.00
_cell.angle_beta   90.00
_cell.angle_gamma   90.00
#
_symmetry.space_group_name_H-M   'P 1'
#
loop_
_entity.id
_entity.type
_entity.pdbx_description
1 polymer ?
#
loop_
_entity_poly.entity_id
_entity_poly.type
_entity_poly.pdbx_seq_one_letter_code
_entity_poly.pdbx_strand_id
1 'polypeptide(L)'
;AELLAAEGVDVIQIDDPHLCLLVDPDVRAGYEGVSAEEPGGADSEADFSVEMDNAVVEGIEGTKLAVHLCRRAGARVRGDACYSGDFSPIIDQLNRLLVHHLTMEFTSPGAGEVEVFRRLRSDFEIGLGCVSVHPGQVDTPEAIAARVEQAMEAVPKERIVLNPDCGFAPGSAARVDIDEVYAKLKNLAQAGQLLRERHG
;
A
#
# COMPACT_ATOMS: atom_id res chain seq x y z
N ALA A 1 -19.00 2.46 4.96
CA ALA A 1 -18.30 3.76 4.98
C ALA A 1 -19.19 4.91 5.45
N GLU A 2 -20.47 4.95 5.06
CA GLU A 2 -21.42 6.04 5.39
C GLU A 2 -21.45 6.44 6.87
N LEU A 3 -21.58 5.46 7.79
CA LEU A 3 -21.62 5.76 9.22
C LEU A 3 -20.32 6.40 9.73
N LEU A 4 -19.16 5.96 9.24
CA LEU A 4 -17.88 6.57 9.63
C LEU A 4 -17.78 8.01 9.11
N ALA A 5 -18.23 8.26 7.88
CA ALA A 5 -18.29 9.61 7.32
C ALA A 5 -19.25 10.50 8.11
N ALA A 6 -20.42 9.98 8.49
CA ALA A 6 -21.41 10.71 9.30
C ALA A 6 -20.89 11.07 10.70
N GLU A 7 -20.04 10.23 11.29
CA GLU A 7 -19.34 10.51 12.55
C GLU A 7 -18.17 11.50 12.40
N GLY A 8 -17.87 11.96 11.18
CA GLY A 8 -16.82 12.94 10.92
C GLY A 8 -15.40 12.36 10.90
N VAL A 9 -15.24 11.09 10.55
CA VAL A 9 -13.92 10.49 10.30
C VAL A 9 -13.27 11.19 9.10
N ASP A 10 -12.01 11.63 9.24
CA ASP A 10 -11.29 12.35 8.18
C ASP A 10 -10.81 11.45 7.03
N VAL A 11 -10.48 10.19 7.35
CA VAL A 11 -9.95 9.19 6.40
C VAL A 11 -10.57 7.83 6.67
N ILE A 12 -11.20 7.23 5.66
CA ILE A 12 -11.68 5.85 5.68
C ILE A 12 -10.76 5.02 4.78
N GLN A 13 -10.12 4.00 5.35
CA GLN A 13 -9.26 3.07 4.62
C GLN A 13 -9.95 1.73 4.42
N ILE A 14 -9.85 1.18 3.22
CA ILE A 14 -10.20 -0.19 2.87
C ILE A 14 -8.89 -0.97 2.75
N ASP A 15 -8.78 -2.08 3.47
CA ASP A 15 -7.63 -2.98 3.34
C ASP A 15 -7.96 -4.04 2.29
N ASP A 16 -7.38 -3.92 1.10
CA ASP A 16 -7.52 -4.90 0.02
C ASP A 16 -6.18 -5.61 -0.26
N PRO A 17 -5.80 -6.60 0.58
CA PRO A 17 -4.65 -7.44 0.29
C PRO A 17 -4.88 -8.30 -0.96
N HIS A 18 -6.11 -8.57 -1.37
CA HIS A 18 -6.42 -9.47 -2.47
C HIS A 18 -6.01 -8.87 -3.82
N LEU A 19 -6.45 -7.64 -4.10
CA LEU A 19 -6.01 -6.88 -5.27
C LEU A 19 -4.49 -6.76 -5.31
N CYS A 20 -3.87 -6.48 -4.16
CA CYS A 20 -2.42 -6.34 -4.07
C CYS A 20 -1.68 -7.65 -4.38
N LEU A 21 -2.22 -8.82 -4.02
CA LEU A 21 -1.56 -10.11 -4.29
C LEU A 21 -1.51 -10.47 -5.78
N LEU A 22 -2.38 -9.88 -6.60
CA LEU A 22 -2.40 -10.10 -8.06
C LEU A 22 -1.21 -9.43 -8.79
N VAL A 23 -0.28 -8.81 -8.06
CA VAL A 23 1.06 -8.44 -8.56
C VAL A 23 2.01 -9.63 -8.66
N ASP A 24 1.75 -10.70 -7.89
CA ASP A 24 2.64 -11.85 -7.79
C ASP A 24 2.36 -12.86 -8.93
N PRO A 25 3.36 -13.20 -9.75
CA PRO A 25 3.18 -14.13 -10.88
C PRO A 25 2.62 -15.50 -10.48
N ASP A 26 3.00 -16.04 -9.32
CA ASP A 26 2.54 -17.35 -8.86
C ASP A 26 1.07 -17.29 -8.41
N VAL A 27 0.66 -16.18 -7.80
CA VAL A 27 -0.75 -15.91 -7.49
C VAL A 27 -1.55 -15.81 -8.78
N ARG A 28 -1.06 -15.01 -9.74
CA ARG A 28 -1.73 -14.80 -11.04
C ARG A 28 -1.91 -16.11 -11.81
N ALA A 29 -0.90 -16.97 -11.83
CA ALA A 29 -0.96 -18.28 -12.48
C ALA A 29 -2.06 -19.18 -11.91
N GLY A 30 -2.43 -19.01 -10.63
CA GLY A 30 -3.54 -19.73 -10.01
C GLY A 30 -4.93 -19.38 -10.58
N TYR A 31 -5.05 -18.25 -11.29
CA TYR A 31 -6.27 -17.81 -11.96
C TYR A 31 -6.29 -18.15 -13.46
N GLU A 32 -5.18 -18.67 -14.02
CA GLU A 32 -5.13 -19.09 -15.41
C GLU A 32 -5.83 -20.46 -15.57
N GLY A 33 -6.71 -20.59 -16.56
CA GLY A 33 -7.39 -21.87 -16.87
C GLY A 33 -8.76 -22.06 -16.22
N VAL A 34 -9.35 -21.03 -15.61
CA VAL A 34 -10.80 -20.99 -15.37
C VAL A 34 -11.48 -20.94 -16.75
N SER A 35 -12.39 -21.86 -17.02
CA SER A 35 -12.79 -22.33 -18.36
C SER A 35 -13.04 -21.23 -19.42
N ALA A 36 -12.88 -21.56 -20.71
CA ALA A 36 -13.14 -20.66 -21.85
C ALA A 36 -14.58 -20.09 -21.93
N GLU A 37 -15.48 -20.51 -21.05
CA GLU A 37 -16.88 -20.11 -20.97
C GLU A 37 -17.13 -19.02 -19.91
N GLU A 38 -16.16 -18.74 -19.03
CA GLU A 38 -16.21 -17.65 -18.06
C GLU A 38 -15.10 -16.62 -18.36
N PRO A 39 -15.38 -15.30 -18.30
CA PRO A 39 -14.32 -14.29 -18.26
C PRO A 39 -13.51 -14.55 -16.98
N GLY A 40 -12.39 -15.25 -17.13
CA GLY A 40 -11.52 -15.69 -16.04
C GLY A 40 -10.10 -15.21 -16.24
N GLY A 41 -9.30 -15.29 -15.17
CA GLY A 41 -7.92 -14.85 -15.16
C GLY A 41 -7.65 -13.79 -14.09
N ALA A 42 -6.38 -13.57 -13.82
CA ALA A 42 -5.95 -12.64 -12.78
C ALA A 42 -6.41 -11.20 -13.03
N ASP A 43 -6.56 -10.78 -14.29
CA ASP A 43 -7.05 -9.43 -14.63
C ASP A 43 -8.55 -9.28 -14.35
N SER A 44 -9.35 -10.30 -14.65
CA SER A 44 -10.79 -10.32 -14.30
C SER A 44 -10.99 -10.35 -12.78
N GLU A 45 -10.12 -11.06 -12.05
CA GLU A 45 -10.12 -11.03 -10.59
C GLU A 45 -9.75 -9.65 -10.04
N ALA A 46 -8.74 -8.99 -10.62
CA ALA A 46 -8.35 -7.64 -10.24
C ALA A 46 -9.48 -6.63 -10.53
N ASP A 47 -10.14 -6.77 -11.68
CA ASP A 47 -11.31 -5.98 -12.06
C ASP A 47 -12.44 -6.13 -11.05
N PHE A 48 -12.73 -7.37 -10.66
CA PHE A 48 -13.74 -7.67 -9.65
C PHE A 48 -13.39 -7.05 -8.28
N SER A 49 -12.14 -7.14 -7.83
CA SER A 49 -11.69 -6.50 -6.59
C SER A 49 -11.94 -4.99 -6.61
N VAL A 50 -11.59 -4.32 -7.72
CA VAL A 50 -11.84 -2.87 -7.89
C VAL A 50 -13.32 -2.55 -7.91
N GLU A 51 -14.16 -3.37 -8.55
CA GLU A 51 -15.62 -3.18 -8.53
C GLU A 51 -16.18 -3.27 -7.10
N MET A 52 -15.69 -4.21 -6.30
CA MET A 52 -16.10 -4.36 -4.89
C MET A 52 -15.63 -3.18 -4.04
N ASP A 53 -14.38 -2.76 -4.17
CA ASP A 53 -13.85 -1.58 -3.46
C ASP A 53 -14.64 -0.32 -3.82
N ASN A 54 -14.92 -0.12 -5.11
CA ASN A 54 -15.71 1.01 -5.60
C ASN A 54 -17.14 0.99 -5.04
N ALA A 55 -17.77 -0.19 -4.98
CA ALA A 55 -19.10 -0.34 -4.40
C ALA A 55 -19.13 -0.01 -2.89
N VAL A 56 -18.04 -0.26 -2.15
CA VAL A 56 -17.94 0.07 -0.72
C VAL A 56 -17.87 1.58 -0.47
N VAL A 57 -17.29 2.34 -1.40
CA VAL A 57 -17.09 3.79 -1.29
C VAL A 57 -18.05 4.64 -2.11
N GLU A 58 -18.91 4.01 -2.91
CA GLU A 58 -19.85 4.73 -3.77
C GLU A 58 -20.75 5.67 -2.96
N GLY A 59 -20.87 6.92 -3.42
CA GLY A 59 -21.70 7.95 -2.78
C GLY A 59 -21.14 8.52 -1.47
N ILE A 60 -19.93 8.12 -1.05
CA ILE A 60 -19.29 8.68 0.15
C ILE A 60 -18.61 10.01 -0.19
N GLU A 61 -19.09 11.08 0.44
CA GLU A 61 -18.56 12.43 0.27
C GLU A 61 -18.02 13.00 1.59
N GLY A 62 -17.19 14.03 1.52
CA GLY A 62 -16.74 14.80 2.69
C GLY A 62 -15.64 14.15 3.55
N THR A 63 -15.22 12.93 3.24
CA THR A 63 -14.06 12.24 3.86
C THR A 63 -13.06 11.83 2.80
N LYS A 64 -11.78 11.80 3.16
CA LYS A 64 -10.77 11.14 2.33
C LYS A 64 -11.03 9.64 2.35
N LEU A 65 -10.81 9.01 1.22
CA LEU A 65 -10.98 7.57 1.00
C LEU A 65 -9.64 7.00 0.59
N ALA A 66 -9.27 5.86 1.15
CA ALA A 66 -8.01 5.21 0.90
C ALA A 66 -8.17 3.71 0.65
N VAL A 67 -7.27 3.14 -0.16
CA VAL A 67 -7.07 1.69 -0.25
C VAL A 67 -5.64 1.37 0.21
N HIS A 68 -5.52 0.38 1.09
CA HIS A 68 -4.25 -0.20 1.48
C HIS A 68 -3.95 -1.48 0.71
N LEU A 69 -2.83 -1.44 -0.02
CA LEU A 69 -2.35 -2.54 -0.85
C LEU A 69 -1.26 -3.29 -0.07
N CYS A 70 -1.69 -4.32 0.66
CA CYS A 70 -0.82 -5.14 1.49
C CYS A 70 -0.36 -6.40 0.73
N ARG A 71 0.95 -6.62 0.61
CA ARG A 71 1.52 -7.89 0.10
C ARG A 71 1.59 -8.95 1.21
N ARG A 72 0.62 -8.95 2.12
CA ARG A 72 0.54 -9.78 3.33
C ARG A 72 1.83 -9.80 4.14
N ALA A 73 2.31 -8.63 4.56
CA ALA A 73 3.48 -8.51 5.42
C ALA A 73 3.42 -9.41 6.67
N GLY A 74 2.22 -9.66 7.20
CA GLY A 74 2.06 -10.56 8.32
C GLY A 74 2.34 -12.05 8.03
N ALA A 75 2.06 -12.52 6.82
CA ALA A 75 2.46 -13.85 6.38
C ALA A 75 4.00 -13.95 6.27
N ARG A 76 4.66 -12.89 5.80
CA ARG A 76 6.13 -12.81 5.73
C ARG A 76 6.77 -12.89 7.11
N VAL A 77 6.26 -12.11 8.07
CA VAL A 77 6.76 -12.09 9.45
C VAL A 77 6.58 -13.45 10.15
N ARG A 78 5.53 -14.21 9.82
CA ARG A 78 5.34 -15.57 10.35
C ARG A 78 6.11 -16.64 9.60
N GLY A 79 6.70 -16.31 8.44
CA GLY A 79 7.36 -17.27 7.55
C GLY A 79 6.39 -18.18 6.79
N ASP A 80 5.10 -17.80 6.71
CA ASP A 80 4.05 -18.61 6.07
C ASP A 80 4.13 -18.50 4.53
N ALA A 81 4.37 -17.28 4.03
CA ALA A 81 4.44 -16.98 2.61
C ALA A 81 5.18 -15.67 2.38
N CYS A 82 5.83 -15.54 1.23
CA CYS A 82 6.42 -14.29 0.76
C CYS A 82 5.92 -14.01 -0.65
N TYR A 83 5.21 -12.89 -0.81
CA TYR A 83 4.68 -12.45 -2.09
C TYR A 83 5.57 -11.33 -2.64
N SER A 84 5.77 -11.34 -3.95
CA SER A 84 6.69 -10.49 -4.67
C SER A 84 6.05 -9.91 -5.95
N GLY A 85 6.77 -9.04 -6.66
CA GLY A 85 6.27 -8.43 -7.89
C GLY A 85 6.04 -6.93 -7.74
N ASP A 86 6.31 -6.19 -8.82
CA ASP A 86 5.98 -4.77 -8.91
C ASP A 86 4.50 -4.57 -9.25
N PHE A 87 3.98 -3.37 -9.01
CA PHE A 87 2.55 -3.07 -9.19
C PHE A 87 2.11 -2.97 -10.67
N SER A 88 3.01 -3.05 -11.64
CA SER A 88 2.70 -2.90 -13.07
C SER A 88 1.56 -3.79 -13.58
N PRO A 89 1.37 -5.04 -13.12
CA PRO A 89 0.29 -5.91 -13.59
C PRO A 89 -1.11 -5.43 -13.23
N ILE A 90 -1.27 -4.55 -12.23
CA ILE A 90 -2.57 -4.08 -11.75
C ILE A 90 -2.75 -2.56 -11.87
N ILE A 91 -1.84 -1.85 -12.55
CA ILE A 91 -1.86 -0.38 -12.63
C ILE A 91 -3.18 0.17 -13.21
N ASP A 92 -3.72 -0.49 -14.23
CA ASP A 92 -4.94 -0.02 -14.89
C ASP A 92 -6.15 -0.17 -13.96
N GLN A 93 -6.17 -1.24 -13.15
CA GLN A 93 -7.14 -1.48 -12.10
C GLN A 93 -7.00 -0.48 -10.95
N LEU A 94 -5.78 -0.23 -10.47
CA LEU A 94 -5.53 0.79 -9.45
C LEU A 94 -6.03 2.17 -9.90
N ASN A 95 -5.83 2.51 -11.17
CA ASN A 95 -6.31 3.75 -11.77
C ASN A 95 -7.83 3.83 -11.94
N ARG A 96 -8.59 2.78 -11.63
CA ARG A 96 -10.06 2.75 -11.62
C ARG A 96 -10.67 2.84 -10.22
N LEU A 97 -9.87 2.78 -9.15
CA LEU A 97 -10.36 2.91 -7.77
C LEU A 97 -10.95 4.30 -7.51
N LEU A 98 -12.14 4.39 -6.95
CA LEU A 98 -12.84 5.64 -6.62
C LEU A 98 -12.39 6.19 -5.26
N VAL A 99 -11.08 6.18 -5.02
CA VAL A 99 -10.47 6.68 -3.79
C VAL A 99 -9.50 7.81 -4.06
N HIS A 100 -9.06 8.46 -3.00
CA HIS A 100 -8.16 9.61 -3.05
C HIS A 100 -6.70 9.21 -2.76
N HIS A 101 -6.51 8.15 -1.98
CA HIS A 101 -5.23 7.78 -1.39
C HIS A 101 -4.92 6.29 -1.58
N LEU A 102 -3.69 5.96 -2.00
CA LEU A 102 -3.20 4.58 -2.07
C LEU A 102 -2.05 4.40 -1.10
N THR A 103 -2.15 3.49 -0.14
CA THR A 103 -1.02 3.14 0.74
C THR A 103 -0.32 1.89 0.22
N MET A 104 0.95 2.03 -0.14
CA MET A 104 1.72 1.06 -0.92
C MET A 104 3.02 0.67 -0.19
N GLU A 105 3.38 -0.62 -0.21
CA GLU A 105 4.64 -1.12 0.34
C GLU A 105 5.84 -0.71 -0.53
N PHE A 106 6.89 -0.11 0.07
CA PHE A 106 8.08 0.37 -0.64
C PHE A 106 9.40 0.07 0.08
N THR A 107 9.42 -0.55 1.28
CA THR A 107 10.70 -0.91 1.93
C THR A 107 11.38 -2.16 1.39
N SER A 108 10.63 -3.00 0.66
CA SER A 108 11.15 -4.19 -0.02
C SER A 108 11.05 -4.00 -1.55
N PRO A 109 11.81 -3.06 -2.14
CA PRO A 109 11.60 -2.70 -3.52
C PRO A 109 11.93 -3.87 -4.46
N GLY A 110 10.93 -4.28 -5.24
CA GLY A 110 11.16 -4.98 -6.49
C GLY A 110 11.87 -4.07 -7.49
N ALA A 111 12.56 -4.66 -8.47
CA ALA A 111 13.16 -3.89 -9.54
C ALA A 111 12.06 -3.20 -10.38
N GLY A 112 11.83 -1.90 -10.18
CA GLY A 112 10.91 -1.09 -11.02
C GLY A 112 9.88 -0.22 -10.29
N GLU A 113 9.83 -0.21 -8.95
CA GLU A 113 8.71 0.42 -8.20
C GLU A 113 8.54 1.94 -8.40
N VAL A 114 9.61 2.67 -8.72
CA VAL A 114 9.51 4.13 -8.94
C VAL A 114 8.77 4.48 -10.24
N GLU A 115 8.90 3.65 -11.29
CA GLU A 115 8.22 3.89 -12.58
C GLU A 115 6.71 3.67 -12.49
N VAL A 116 6.26 2.76 -11.61
CA VAL A 116 4.85 2.51 -11.33
C VAL A 116 4.13 3.81 -10.98
N PHE A 117 4.75 4.65 -10.15
CA PHE A 117 4.10 5.89 -9.71
C PHE A 117 3.87 6.89 -10.85
N ARG A 118 4.69 6.86 -11.90
CA ARG A 118 4.48 7.72 -13.09
C ARG A 118 3.26 7.30 -13.91
N ARG A 119 2.80 6.07 -13.76
CA ARG A 119 1.63 5.51 -14.45
C ARG A 119 0.34 5.65 -13.65
N LEU A 120 0.42 5.99 -12.36
CA LEU A 120 -0.77 6.25 -11.54
C LEU A 120 -1.40 7.59 -11.91
N ARG A 121 -2.72 7.70 -11.75
CA ARG A 121 -3.45 8.95 -11.95
C ARG A 121 -2.85 10.06 -11.08
N SER A 122 -2.84 11.28 -11.64
CA SER A 122 -2.11 12.41 -11.07
C SER A 122 -2.70 12.98 -9.79
N ASP A 123 -3.96 12.69 -9.51
CA ASP A 123 -4.74 13.12 -8.35
C ASP A 123 -4.61 12.20 -7.14
N PHE A 124 -4.02 11.00 -7.28
CA PHE A 124 -3.76 10.15 -6.12
C PHE A 124 -2.72 10.78 -5.19
N GLU A 125 -3.05 10.80 -3.90
CA GLU A 125 -2.09 10.90 -2.81
C GLU A 125 -1.50 9.51 -2.55
N ILE A 126 -0.17 9.41 -2.46
CA ILE A 126 0.58 8.17 -2.29
C ILE A 126 1.04 8.06 -0.84
N GLY A 127 0.51 7.07 -0.14
CA GLY A 127 1.02 6.60 1.14
C GLY A 127 2.22 5.71 0.87
N LEU A 128 3.41 6.27 1.02
CA LEU A 128 4.67 5.56 0.81
C LEU A 128 5.04 4.76 2.06
N GLY A 129 4.94 3.43 1.95
CA GLY A 129 5.45 2.46 2.91
C GLY A 129 6.98 2.53 2.99
N CYS A 130 7.50 3.41 3.84
CA CYS A 130 8.92 3.68 3.94
C CYS A 130 9.56 3.15 5.23
N VAL A 131 8.80 2.40 6.04
CA VAL A 131 9.29 1.71 7.24
C VAL A 131 8.87 0.23 7.24
N SER A 132 9.85 -0.65 7.37
CA SER A 132 9.62 -2.09 7.42
C SER A 132 8.91 -2.48 8.72
N VAL A 133 7.87 -3.30 8.59
CA VAL A 133 7.17 -3.92 9.73
C VAL A 133 7.84 -5.20 10.21
N HIS A 134 8.93 -5.64 9.57
CA HIS A 134 9.62 -6.87 9.93
C HIS A 134 10.30 -6.73 11.31
N PRO A 135 10.10 -7.68 12.24
CA PRO A 135 10.78 -7.66 13.53
C PRO A 135 12.31 -7.59 13.40
N GLY A 136 12.94 -6.84 14.29
CA GLY A 136 14.40 -6.65 14.35
C GLY A 136 14.96 -5.64 13.34
N GLN A 137 14.15 -5.11 12.42
CA GLN A 137 14.59 -4.11 11.44
C GLN A 137 14.11 -2.70 11.81
N VAL A 138 14.99 -1.91 12.42
CA VAL A 138 14.72 -0.51 12.78
C VAL A 138 15.59 0.42 11.92
N ASP A 139 15.03 0.91 10.81
CA ASP A 139 15.72 1.84 9.91
C ASP A 139 15.93 3.21 10.58
N THR A 140 17.04 3.89 10.28
CA THR A 140 17.32 5.25 10.79
C THR A 140 16.46 6.30 10.07
N PRO A 141 16.24 7.49 10.66
CA PRO A 141 15.54 8.59 9.99
C PRO A 141 16.14 8.94 8.61
N GLU A 142 17.46 8.93 8.48
CA GLU A 142 18.17 9.23 7.23
C GLU A 142 17.95 8.16 6.17
N ALA A 143 17.93 6.87 6.56
CA ALA A 143 17.65 5.78 5.63
C ALA A 143 16.22 5.85 5.09
N ILE A 144 15.27 6.18 5.97
CA ILE A 144 13.87 6.41 5.59
C ILE A 144 13.78 7.62 4.65
N ALA A 145 14.41 8.75 4.99
CA ALA A 145 14.40 9.95 4.16
C ALA A 145 15.01 9.71 2.77
N ALA A 146 16.14 8.99 2.68
CA ALA A 146 16.76 8.64 1.41
C ALA A 146 15.82 7.80 0.51
N ARG A 147 15.09 6.85 1.11
CA ARG A 147 14.08 6.05 0.40
C ARG A 147 12.93 6.92 -0.14
N VAL A 148 12.47 7.90 0.65
CA VAL A 148 11.44 8.85 0.20
C VAL A 148 11.95 9.74 -0.93
N GLU A 149 13.20 10.22 -0.84
CA GLU A 149 13.83 11.04 -1.87
C GLU A 149 13.92 10.31 -3.22
N GLN A 150 14.11 8.98 -3.21
CA GLN A 150 14.02 8.16 -4.42
C GLN A 150 12.61 8.17 -5.04
N ALA A 151 11.57 8.06 -4.22
CA ALA A 151 10.19 8.15 -4.70
C ALA A 151 9.85 9.55 -5.26
N MET A 152 10.47 10.61 -4.70
CA MET A 152 10.31 11.99 -5.19
C MET A 152 10.83 12.19 -6.62
N GLU A 153 11.66 11.29 -7.16
CA GLU A 153 12.08 11.33 -8.57
C GLU A 153 10.93 11.03 -9.55
N ALA A 154 9.86 10.38 -9.08
CA ALA A 154 8.68 10.05 -9.89
C ALA A 154 7.39 10.72 -9.42
N VAL A 155 7.27 11.05 -8.13
CA VAL A 155 6.05 11.61 -7.55
C VAL A 155 6.37 12.97 -6.91
N PRO A 156 5.63 14.03 -7.26
CA PRO A 156 5.72 15.32 -6.56
C PRO A 156 5.56 15.13 -5.05
N LYS A 157 6.42 15.77 -4.25
CA LYS A 157 6.44 15.63 -2.79
C LYS A 157 5.09 15.93 -2.13
N GLU A 158 4.30 16.82 -2.74
CA GLU A 158 2.98 17.25 -2.25
C GLU A 158 1.95 16.11 -2.28
N ARG A 159 2.22 15.07 -3.06
CA ARG A 159 1.39 13.86 -3.15
C ARG A 159 1.88 12.76 -2.23
N ILE A 160 3.00 12.91 -1.51
CA ILE A 160 3.59 11.83 -0.71
C ILE A 160 3.23 12.01 0.77
N VAL A 161 2.65 10.96 1.34
CA VAL A 161 2.44 10.78 2.78
C VAL A 161 3.29 9.59 3.24
N LEU A 162 3.88 9.67 4.43
CA LEU A 162 4.75 8.62 4.94
C LEU A 162 3.98 7.66 5.86
N ASN A 163 4.14 6.36 5.63
CA ASN A 163 3.60 5.31 6.49
C ASN A 163 4.57 4.12 6.59
N PRO A 164 4.38 3.22 7.56
CA PRO A 164 4.97 1.88 7.51
C PRO A 164 4.39 1.08 6.35
N ASP A 165 5.11 0.06 5.89
CA ASP A 165 4.64 -0.84 4.81
C ASP A 165 3.25 -1.44 5.07
N CYS A 166 2.94 -1.76 6.33
CA CYS A 166 1.70 -2.42 6.72
C CYS A 166 1.42 -2.11 8.21
N GLY A 167 0.36 -2.68 8.78
CA GLY A 167 0.16 -2.71 10.23
C GLY A 167 1.23 -3.55 10.95
N PHE A 168 1.59 -3.13 12.17
CA PHE A 168 2.54 -3.85 13.05
C PHE A 168 1.93 -5.07 13.75
N ALA A 169 0.66 -5.41 13.48
CA ALA A 169 -0.01 -6.58 14.04
C ALA A 169 -0.13 -7.67 12.96
N PRO A 170 0.93 -8.46 12.70
CA PRO A 170 0.96 -9.37 11.56
C PRO A 170 -0.05 -10.52 11.67
N GLY A 171 -0.63 -10.75 12.86
CA GLY A 171 -1.74 -11.69 13.10
C GLY A 171 -2.02 -11.80 14.60
N SER A 172 -3.17 -12.36 14.97
CA SER A 172 -3.63 -12.45 16.37
C SER A 172 -2.68 -13.23 17.30
N ALA A 173 -1.88 -14.14 16.75
CA ALA A 173 -0.90 -14.95 17.49
C ALA A 173 0.52 -14.35 17.52
N ALA A 174 0.76 -13.25 16.80
CA ALA A 174 2.10 -12.70 16.70
C ALA A 174 2.53 -11.97 17.97
N ARG A 175 3.78 -12.18 18.38
CA ARG A 175 4.41 -11.37 19.43
C ARG A 175 5.08 -10.19 18.77
N VAL A 176 4.62 -9.00 19.13
CA VAL A 176 5.14 -7.73 18.63
C VAL A 176 5.84 -7.03 19.79
N ASP A 177 7.10 -6.66 19.60
CA ASP A 177 7.80 -5.82 20.56
C ASP A 177 7.33 -4.37 20.39
N ILE A 178 6.59 -3.87 21.39
CA ILE A 178 6.02 -2.53 21.34
C ILE A 178 7.09 -1.43 21.41
N ASP A 179 8.24 -1.68 22.05
CA ASP A 179 9.34 -0.72 22.14
C ASP A 179 10.02 -0.58 20.77
N GLU A 180 10.16 -1.69 20.04
CA GLU A 180 10.63 -1.68 18.65
C GLU A 180 9.67 -0.89 17.74
N VAL A 181 8.36 -1.13 17.85
CA VAL A 181 7.34 -0.40 17.09
C VAL A 181 7.41 1.10 17.38
N TYR A 182 7.54 1.48 18.65
CA TYR A 182 7.68 2.89 19.03
C TYR A 182 8.94 3.52 18.45
N ALA A 183 10.08 2.81 18.47
CA ALA A 183 11.32 3.28 17.86
C ALA A 183 11.16 3.49 16.34
N LYS A 184 10.52 2.57 15.63
CA LYS A 184 10.23 2.69 14.19
C LYS A 184 9.37 3.90 13.87
N LEU A 185 8.29 4.11 14.63
CA LEU A 185 7.39 5.26 14.44
C LEU A 185 8.07 6.58 14.78
N LYS A 186 8.94 6.61 15.79
CA LYS A 186 9.76 7.79 16.10
C LYS A 186 10.70 8.13 14.95
N ASN A 187 11.37 7.12 14.38
CA ASN A 187 12.28 7.34 13.25
C ASN A 187 11.53 7.80 12.00
N LEU A 188 10.32 7.28 11.75
CA LEU A 188 9.43 7.76 10.69
C LEU A 188 9.08 9.25 10.85
N ALA A 189 8.68 9.65 12.06
CA ALA A 189 8.34 11.04 12.35
C ALA A 189 9.55 11.97 12.17
N GLN A 190 10.74 11.54 12.62
CA GLN A 190 12.00 12.27 12.43
C GLN A 190 12.39 12.37 10.94
N ALA A 191 12.25 11.30 10.17
CA ALA A 191 12.47 11.33 8.73
C ALA A 191 11.56 12.36 8.03
N GLY A 192 10.28 12.39 8.41
CA GLY A 192 9.34 13.39 7.92
C GLY A 192 9.76 14.83 8.25
N GLN A 193 10.36 15.07 9.43
CA GLN A 193 10.91 16.38 9.78
C GLN A 193 12.10 16.75 8.91
N LEU A 194 13.06 15.82 8.75
CA LEU A 194 14.23 16.01 7.88
C LEU A 194 13.82 16.35 6.45
N LEU A 195 12.82 15.65 5.90
CA LEU A 195 12.33 15.88 4.54
C LEU A 195 11.72 17.27 4.40
N ARG A 196 10.90 17.73 5.36
CA ARG A 196 10.34 19.08 5.37
C ARG A 196 11.42 20.16 5.50
N GLU A 197 12.48 19.91 6.26
CA GLU A 197 13.61 20.84 6.37
C GLU A 197 14.40 20.95 5.05
N ARG A 198 14.59 19.82 4.35
CA ARG A 198 15.37 19.76 3.11
C ARG A 198 14.61 20.28 1.90
N HIS A 199 13.32 19.98 1.82
CA HIS A 199 12.53 20.18 0.61
C HIS A 199 11.41 21.21 0.77
N GLY A 200 11.12 21.69 1.99
CA GLY A 200 9.96 22.54 2.30
C GLY A 200 8.66 21.76 2.25
#